data_AF-A0A3B3X7B4-F1
#
_entry.id   AF-A0A3B3X7B4-F1
#
_cell.length_a   1.000
_cell.length_b   1.000
_cell.length_c   1.000
_cell.angle_alpha   90.00
_cell.angle_beta   90.00
_cell.angle_gamma   90.00
#
_symmetry.space_group_name_H-M   'P 1'
#
loop_
_entity.id
_entity.type
_entity.pdbx_description
1 polymer ?
#
loop_
_entity_poly.entity_id
_entity_poly.type
_entity_poly.pdbx_seq_one_letter_code
_entity_poly.pdbx_strand_id
1 'polypeptide(L)'
;LQIGTYVEKMFMSELSGNVIDVCPVGALTSKPYAFTARPWETRKTESIDVLDAVGCNIVVSTRGGEVMRVMPRLHEDINEEWISDKTRFAYDGLKRQRLTQPMVKDKSGQLTPTTWEDALTRVAGALQSAQGSEVAAIAGGMADAEALVSLKDLLNRLDSESLCTEEVFPMAGAGTDLRSNYLLNSRITGIEECDVLLLVGTNPRYEAPLFNARIRKSWLHNELRVALVGHQVDLTYTYEHLGEKSSVLKELANGTHPFSQVTDTQTSWKRFFLFLLSDTNVFLIFLFIPRL
;
A
#
# COMPACT_ATOMS: atom_id res chain seq x y z
N LEU A 1 -14.83 -14.46 34.23
CA LEU A 1 -14.65 -14.22 32.77
C LEU A 1 -13.15 -14.09 32.51
N GLN A 2 -12.59 -14.93 31.64
CA GLN A 2 -11.19 -14.80 31.20
C GLN A 2 -11.23 -14.42 29.71
N ILE A 3 -10.49 -13.38 29.32
CA ILE A 3 -10.38 -12.94 27.93
C ILE A 3 -9.12 -13.59 27.35
N GLY A 4 -9.30 -14.42 26.33
CA GLY A 4 -8.20 -15.14 25.69
C GLY A 4 -8.72 -16.14 24.65
N THR A 5 -7.81 -16.81 23.96
CA THR A 5 -8.16 -17.95 23.11
C THR A 5 -8.38 -19.19 24.00
N TYR A 6 -9.50 -19.90 23.80
CA TYR A 6 -9.83 -21.07 24.61
C TYR A 6 -8.79 -22.19 24.50
N VAL A 7 -8.24 -22.35 23.29
CA VAL A 7 -7.10 -23.22 23.00
C VAL A 7 -5.86 -22.35 22.77
N GLU A 8 -4.66 -22.89 23.00
CA GLU A 8 -3.39 -22.24 22.70
C GLU A 8 -3.25 -21.97 21.19
N LYS A 9 -3.81 -20.84 20.76
CA LYS A 9 -3.81 -20.40 19.38
C LYS A 9 -3.27 -18.98 19.33
N MET A 10 -2.30 -18.77 18.45
CA MET A 10 -1.82 -17.43 18.13
C MET A 10 -2.91 -16.66 17.37
N PHE A 11 -3.25 -15.48 17.87
CA PHE A 11 -4.15 -14.56 17.20
C PHE A 11 -3.38 -13.82 16.09
N MET A 12 -3.38 -14.42 14.90
CA MET A 12 -2.69 -13.87 13.73
C MET A 12 -3.71 -13.25 12.77
N SER A 13 -3.62 -11.94 12.61
CA SER A 13 -4.32 -11.15 11.61
C SER A 13 -3.44 -9.97 11.24
N GLU A 14 -3.61 -9.46 10.03
CA GLU A 14 -2.99 -8.26 9.48
C GLU A 14 -3.23 -6.97 10.30
N LEU A 15 -4.24 -6.96 11.17
CA LEU A 15 -4.62 -5.81 12.01
C LEU A 15 -4.65 -6.16 13.51
N SER A 16 -4.07 -7.29 13.91
CA SER A 16 -4.18 -7.83 15.27
C SER A 16 -3.54 -6.93 16.34
N GLY A 17 -2.47 -6.22 15.99
CA GLY A 17 -1.74 -5.31 16.85
C GLY A 17 -2.52 -4.07 17.26
N ASN A 18 -3.61 -3.72 16.57
CA ASN A 18 -4.45 -2.60 17.00
C ASN A 18 -5.21 -2.86 18.30
N VAL A 19 -5.39 -4.12 18.68
CA VAL A 19 -6.00 -4.49 19.97
C VAL A 19 -5.23 -3.90 21.16
N ILE A 20 -3.93 -3.60 20.97
CA ILE A 20 -3.09 -2.93 21.96
C ILE A 20 -3.59 -1.51 22.27
N ASP A 21 -4.04 -0.78 21.25
CA ASP A 21 -4.51 0.60 21.42
C ASP A 21 -5.94 0.65 21.98
N VAL A 22 -6.76 -0.36 21.65
CA VAL A 22 -8.12 -0.52 22.17
C VAL A 22 -8.11 -0.91 23.66
N CYS A 23 -7.05 -1.55 24.16
CA CYS A 23 -6.98 -2.03 25.53
C CYS A 23 -6.83 -0.87 26.54
N PRO A 24 -7.81 -0.63 27.43
CA PRO A 24 -7.76 0.53 28.33
C PRO A 24 -6.78 0.37 29.50
N VAL A 25 -6.32 -0.85 29.80
CA VAL A 25 -5.68 -1.20 31.09
C VAL A 25 -4.28 -1.80 30.97
N GLY A 26 -3.68 -1.88 29.78
CA GLY A 26 -2.33 -2.45 29.61
C GLY A 26 -2.25 -3.97 29.84
N ALA A 27 -3.38 -4.68 29.79
CA ALA A 27 -3.40 -6.14 29.74
C ALA A 27 -2.85 -6.67 28.42
N LEU A 28 -3.08 -5.93 27.33
CA LEU A 28 -2.58 -6.22 25.98
C LEU A 28 -1.59 -5.12 25.62
N THR A 29 -0.30 -5.47 25.55
CA THR A 29 0.78 -4.54 25.26
C THR A 29 1.61 -5.01 24.08
N SER A 30 2.25 -4.05 23.40
CA SER A 30 3.20 -4.36 22.33
C SER A 30 4.42 -5.07 22.90
N LYS A 31 4.60 -6.34 22.55
CA LYS A 31 5.76 -7.14 22.95
C LYS A 31 7.08 -6.56 22.43
N PRO A 32 7.21 -6.09 21.17
CA PRO A 32 8.43 -5.43 20.70
C PRO A 32 8.77 -4.13 21.44
N TYR A 33 7.77 -3.41 21.95
CA TYR A 33 7.95 -2.16 22.70
C TYR A 33 8.10 -2.38 24.21
N ALA A 34 7.85 -3.59 24.71
CA ALA A 34 7.75 -3.89 26.12
C ALA A 34 9.01 -3.43 26.89
N PHE A 35 8.79 -2.60 27.90
CA PHE A 35 9.83 -2.06 28.79
C PHE A 35 10.92 -1.20 28.14
N THR A 36 10.76 -0.79 26.89
CA THR A 36 11.77 0.02 26.18
C THR A 36 11.70 1.51 26.53
N ALA A 37 10.51 2.10 26.65
CA ALA A 37 10.29 3.50 27.01
C ALA A 37 8.98 3.75 27.77
N ARG A 38 8.84 4.96 28.34
CA ARG A 38 7.60 5.45 28.95
C ARG A 38 6.96 6.56 28.11
N PRO A 39 5.61 6.65 28.07
CA PRO A 39 4.92 7.61 27.20
C PRO A 39 5.33 9.08 27.40
N TRP A 40 5.69 9.49 28.61
CA TRP A 40 6.12 10.86 28.92
C TRP A 40 7.58 11.16 28.52
N GLU A 41 8.38 10.13 28.22
CA GLU A 41 9.77 10.29 27.76
C GLU A 41 9.87 10.50 26.25
N THR A 42 8.81 10.13 25.52
CA THR A 42 8.83 10.10 24.05
C THR A 42 8.36 11.42 23.45
N ARG A 43 9.07 11.88 22.42
CA ARG A 43 8.60 12.97 21.54
C ARG A 43 7.71 12.38 20.45
N LYS A 44 6.63 13.06 20.14
CA LYS A 44 5.65 12.64 19.12
C LYS A 44 5.86 13.45 17.85
N THR A 45 6.02 12.78 16.73
CA THR A 45 6.08 13.38 15.40
C THR A 45 4.96 12.79 14.56
N GLU A 46 4.08 13.63 14.04
CA GLU A 46 3.04 13.20 13.10
C GLU A 46 3.66 12.97 11.72
N SER A 47 3.34 11.84 11.10
CA SER A 47 3.90 11.40 9.82
C SER A 47 2.89 10.53 9.07
N ILE A 48 3.29 10.06 7.88
CA ILE A 48 2.54 9.15 7.02
C ILE A 48 3.31 7.82 6.91
N ASP A 49 2.59 6.71 6.80
CA ASP A 49 3.15 5.40 6.50
C ASP A 49 3.44 5.23 5.00
N VAL A 50 4.48 4.45 4.68
CA VAL A 50 4.95 4.17 3.31
C VAL A 50 5.11 2.67 3.04
N LEU A 51 4.64 1.79 3.93
CA LEU A 51 4.77 0.34 3.79
C LEU A 51 3.67 -0.31 2.94
N ASP A 52 2.62 0.44 2.65
CA ASP A 52 1.56 0.12 1.70
C ASP A 52 1.12 1.40 0.98
N ALA A 53 0.31 1.24 -0.07
CA ALA A 53 -0.20 2.36 -0.87
C ALA A 53 -1.41 3.07 -0.23
N VAL A 54 -1.81 2.71 1.00
CA VAL A 54 -2.94 3.35 1.70
C VAL A 54 -2.52 4.72 2.23
N GLY A 55 -1.25 4.86 2.65
CA GLY A 55 -0.74 6.12 3.21
C GLY A 55 -1.37 6.44 4.56
N CYS A 56 -1.40 5.46 5.47
CA CYS A 56 -2.04 5.62 6.78
C CYS A 56 -1.38 6.74 7.61
N ASN A 57 -2.19 7.51 8.33
CA ASN A 57 -1.69 8.54 9.22
C ASN A 57 -1.13 7.94 10.51
N ILE A 58 0.09 8.33 10.88
CA ILE A 58 0.81 7.77 12.03
C ILE A 58 1.40 8.83 12.94
N VAL A 59 1.63 8.44 14.19
CA VAL A 59 2.45 9.16 15.16
C VAL A 59 3.69 8.33 15.47
N VAL A 60 4.85 8.83 15.05
CA VAL A 60 6.15 8.23 15.34
C VAL A 60 6.61 8.75 16.70
N SER A 61 6.73 7.85 17.67
CA SER A 61 7.24 8.18 19.01
C SER A 61 8.73 7.92 19.06
N THR A 62 9.52 8.97 19.31
CA THR A 62 10.99 8.91 19.34
C THR A 62 11.54 9.20 20.73
N ARG A 63 12.70 8.63 21.05
CA ARG A 63 13.48 8.93 22.26
C ARG A 63 14.96 8.82 21.93
N GLY A 64 15.75 9.85 22.25
CA GLY A 64 17.19 9.83 22.01
C GLY A 64 17.59 9.72 20.52
N GLY A 65 16.74 10.20 19.60
CA GLY A 65 16.97 10.08 18.15
C GLY A 65 16.58 8.72 17.56
N GLU A 66 16.05 7.81 18.37
CA GLU A 66 15.63 6.47 17.95
C GLU A 66 14.09 6.36 17.94
N VAL A 67 13.54 5.66 16.95
CA VAL A 67 12.11 5.36 16.88
C VAL A 67 11.79 4.25 17.90
N MET A 68 10.92 4.54 18.85
CA MET A 68 10.54 3.62 19.91
C MET A 68 9.27 2.82 19.58
N ARG A 69 8.27 3.48 19.00
CA ARG A 69 7.02 2.86 18.54
C ARG A 69 6.33 3.73 17.48
N VAL A 70 5.44 3.11 16.72
CA VAL A 70 4.53 3.77 15.77
C VAL A 70 3.09 3.55 16.25
N MET A 71 2.30 4.60 16.30
CA MET A 71 0.88 4.57 16.66
C MET A 71 0.03 5.13 15.52
N PRO A 72 -1.23 4.72 15.39
CA PRO A 72 -2.16 5.35 14.46
C PRO A 72 -2.43 6.80 14.87
N ARG A 73 -2.72 7.65 13.88
CA ARG A 73 -3.30 8.98 14.06
C ARG A 73 -4.68 8.98 13.42
N LEU A 74 -5.65 9.58 14.10
CA LEU A 74 -7.03 9.65 13.63
C LEU A 74 -7.13 10.33 12.25
N HIS A 75 -7.73 9.64 11.29
CA HIS A 75 -8.13 10.21 10.00
C HIS A 75 -9.30 9.46 9.38
N GLU A 76 -10.48 10.07 9.48
CA GLU A 76 -11.75 9.48 9.02
C GLU A 76 -11.74 9.11 7.54
N ASP A 77 -10.99 9.81 6.69
CA ASP A 77 -10.99 9.53 5.24
C ASP A 77 -10.06 8.38 4.82
N ILE A 78 -9.15 7.93 5.70
CA ILE A 78 -8.13 6.93 5.36
C ILE A 78 -8.23 5.78 6.35
N ASN A 79 -7.60 5.92 7.51
CA ASN A 79 -7.32 4.80 8.39
C ASN A 79 -8.19 4.78 9.66
N GLU A 80 -9.10 5.75 9.84
CA GLU A 80 -9.79 5.98 11.12
C GLU A 80 -8.72 6.05 12.22
N GLU A 81 -8.70 5.12 13.16
CA GLU A 81 -7.72 5.00 14.23
C GLU A 81 -6.89 3.71 14.13
N TRP A 82 -6.90 3.05 12.97
CA TRP A 82 -6.29 1.75 12.75
C TRP A 82 -5.02 1.88 11.89
N ILE A 83 -4.08 0.95 12.05
CA ILE A 83 -2.93 0.75 11.14
C ILE A 83 -2.62 -0.72 10.97
N SER A 84 -1.96 -1.12 9.88
CA SER A 84 -1.56 -2.51 9.68
C SER A 84 -0.49 -2.93 10.68
N ASP A 85 -0.40 -4.24 10.96
CA ASP A 85 0.67 -4.78 11.82
C ASP A 85 2.06 -4.59 11.18
N LYS A 86 2.12 -4.54 9.84
CA LYS A 86 3.33 -4.17 9.09
C LYS A 86 3.78 -2.77 9.50
N THR A 87 2.90 -1.77 9.39
CA THR A 87 3.13 -0.37 9.82
C THR A 87 3.53 -0.26 11.28
N ARG A 88 2.82 -0.98 12.15
CA ARG A 88 2.99 -0.90 13.60
C ARG A 88 4.34 -1.40 14.07
N PHE A 89 4.88 -2.45 13.44
CA PHE A 89 6.05 -3.16 13.96
C PHE A 89 7.31 -3.02 13.10
N ALA A 90 7.24 -2.53 11.85
CA ALA A 90 8.40 -2.41 10.97
C ALA A 90 9.47 -1.37 11.39
N TYR A 91 9.20 -0.57 12.42
CA TYR A 91 10.16 0.43 12.92
C TYR A 91 11.46 -0.18 13.46
N ASP A 92 11.47 -1.48 13.78
CA ASP A 92 12.68 -2.21 14.17
C ASP A 92 13.67 -2.34 13.00
N GLY A 93 13.16 -2.50 11.77
CA GLY A 93 13.92 -2.55 10.53
C GLY A 93 14.70 -1.26 10.26
N LEU A 94 14.20 -0.11 10.70
CA LEU A 94 14.89 1.18 10.55
C LEU A 94 16.23 1.26 11.29
N LYS A 95 16.52 0.32 12.20
CA LYS A 95 17.75 0.29 12.99
C LYS A 95 18.75 -0.75 12.49
N ARG A 96 18.33 -1.61 11.55
CA ARG A 96 19.10 -2.78 11.11
C ARG A 96 19.49 -2.60 9.64
N GLN A 97 20.70 -3.05 9.29
CA GLN A 97 21.20 -3.07 7.90
C GLN A 97 21.12 -1.70 7.20
N ARG A 98 21.36 -0.61 7.92
CA ARG A 98 21.33 0.75 7.37
C ARG A 98 22.59 1.04 6.57
N LEU A 99 22.43 1.67 5.41
CA LEU A 99 23.52 2.29 4.67
C LEU A 99 23.94 3.57 5.41
N THR A 100 25.04 3.50 6.18
CA THR A 100 25.52 4.59 7.03
C THR A 100 26.63 5.42 6.40
N GLN A 101 27.35 4.85 5.44
CA GLN A 101 28.48 5.48 4.74
C GLN A 101 28.39 5.16 3.24
N PRO A 102 28.79 6.10 2.37
CA PRO A 102 28.92 5.78 0.95
C PRO A 102 30.02 4.75 0.75
N MET A 103 29.81 3.83 -0.20
CA MET A 103 30.76 2.76 -0.52
C MET A 103 31.01 2.73 -2.03
N VAL A 104 32.25 2.42 -2.41
CA VAL A 104 32.67 2.28 -3.81
C VAL A 104 33.37 0.94 -3.99
N LYS A 105 33.33 0.37 -5.20
CA LYS A 105 34.04 -0.86 -5.51
C LYS A 105 35.54 -0.58 -5.66
N ASP A 106 36.35 -1.37 -4.96
CA ASP A 106 37.80 -1.36 -5.11
C ASP A 106 38.25 -2.13 -6.37
N LYS A 107 39.57 -2.24 -6.57
CA LYS A 107 40.14 -3.01 -7.70
C LYS A 107 39.82 -4.51 -7.64
N SER A 108 39.45 -5.03 -6.46
CA SER A 108 39.04 -6.43 -6.28
C SER A 108 37.54 -6.65 -6.50
N GLY A 109 36.76 -5.57 -6.67
CA GLY A 109 35.32 -5.58 -6.86
C GLY A 109 34.51 -5.55 -5.56
N GLN A 110 35.17 -5.41 -4.40
CA GLN A 110 34.50 -5.36 -3.09
C GLN A 110 34.11 -3.92 -2.73
N LEU A 111 32.97 -3.77 -2.05
CA LEU A 111 32.51 -2.47 -1.56
C LEU A 111 33.33 -2.03 -0.34
N THR A 112 34.01 -0.90 -0.48
CA THR A 112 34.80 -0.28 0.59
C THR A 112 34.22 1.10 0.93
N PRO A 113 34.11 1.46 2.22
CA PRO A 113 33.66 2.80 2.62
C PRO A 113 34.55 3.92 2.07
N THR A 114 33.94 5.04 1.68
CA THR A 114 34.64 6.22 1.18
C THR A 114 34.01 7.52 1.70
N THR A 115 34.52 8.68 1.27
CA THR A 115 33.91 9.98 1.57
C THR A 115 32.84 10.36 0.54
N TRP A 116 31.96 11.30 0.91
CA TRP A 116 30.94 11.80 0.00
C TRP A 116 31.54 12.45 -1.25
N GLU A 117 32.65 13.18 -1.12
CA GLU A 117 33.31 13.85 -2.23
C GLU A 117 33.83 12.84 -3.27
N ASP A 118 34.51 11.77 -2.84
CA ASP A 118 35.01 10.73 -3.74
C ASP A 118 33.85 9.96 -4.41
N ALA A 119 32.82 9.59 -3.65
CA ALA A 119 31.65 8.90 -4.20
C ALA A 119 30.92 9.75 -5.25
N LEU A 120 30.61 11.00 -4.93
CA LEU A 120 29.89 11.90 -5.84
C LEU A 120 30.73 12.29 -7.06
N THR A 121 32.05 12.48 -6.92
CA THR A 121 32.93 12.78 -8.06
C THR A 121 32.99 11.61 -9.05
N ARG A 122 33.02 10.37 -8.55
CA ARG A 122 32.98 9.18 -9.40
C ARG A 122 31.66 9.02 -10.13
N VAL A 123 30.54 9.21 -9.42
CA VAL A 123 29.20 9.15 -10.02
C VAL A 123 29.04 10.26 -11.06
N ALA A 124 29.47 11.49 -10.75
CA ALA A 124 29.42 12.61 -11.70
C ALA A 124 30.30 12.35 -12.93
N GLY A 125 31.51 11.81 -12.76
CA GLY A 125 32.38 11.44 -13.88
C GLY A 125 31.76 10.38 -14.78
N ALA A 126 31.11 9.36 -14.20
CA ALA A 126 30.39 8.34 -14.96
C ALA A 126 29.17 8.92 -15.70
N LEU A 127 28.37 9.76 -15.03
CA LEU A 127 27.19 10.39 -15.62
C LEU A 127 27.56 11.38 -16.75
N GLN A 128 28.67 12.11 -16.63
CA GLN A 128 29.13 13.02 -17.68
C GLN A 128 29.64 12.29 -18.93
N SER A 129 30.07 11.03 -18.77
CA SER A 129 30.56 10.21 -19.88
C SER A 129 29.46 9.49 -20.65
N ALA A 130 28.24 9.43 -20.11
CA ALA A 130 27.10 8.75 -20.71
C ALA A 130 26.09 9.77 -21.23
N GLN A 131 25.44 9.49 -22.36
CA GLN A 131 24.43 10.38 -22.95
C GLN A 131 23.19 9.62 -23.40
N GLY A 132 22.03 10.27 -23.27
CA GLY A 132 20.75 9.76 -23.75
C GLY A 132 20.42 8.36 -23.22
N SER A 133 20.22 7.41 -24.12
CA SER A 133 19.77 6.04 -23.82
C SER A 133 20.77 5.17 -23.03
N GLU A 134 22.00 5.62 -22.81
CA GLU A 134 22.99 4.88 -22.02
C GLU A 134 22.78 4.99 -20.50
N VAL A 135 21.97 5.97 -20.06
CA VAL A 135 21.64 6.20 -18.66
C VAL A 135 20.19 5.88 -18.43
N ALA A 136 19.91 5.05 -17.43
CA ALA A 136 18.56 4.79 -16.94
C ALA A 136 18.53 4.89 -15.41
N ALA A 137 17.37 5.20 -14.87
CA ALA A 137 17.13 5.21 -13.43
C ALA A 137 15.96 4.29 -13.07
N ILE A 138 16.13 3.56 -11.96
CA ILE A 138 15.12 2.66 -11.40
C ILE A 138 14.72 3.23 -10.04
N ALA A 139 13.45 3.59 -9.90
CA ALA A 139 12.86 4.09 -8.67
C ALA A 139 12.29 2.94 -7.83
N GLY A 140 12.72 2.86 -6.56
CA GLY A 140 12.18 1.91 -5.59
C GLY A 140 10.83 2.34 -5.02
N GLY A 141 10.04 1.38 -4.52
CA GLY A 141 8.67 1.63 -4.04
C GLY A 141 8.53 2.56 -2.81
N MET A 142 9.62 2.90 -2.13
CA MET A 142 9.63 3.82 -0.97
C MET A 142 10.27 5.19 -1.26
N ALA A 143 10.57 5.51 -2.52
CA ALA A 143 11.12 6.80 -2.90
C ALA A 143 10.06 7.92 -2.79
N ASP A 144 10.45 9.07 -2.25
CA ASP A 144 9.59 10.26 -2.16
C ASP A 144 9.52 11.02 -3.49
N ALA A 145 8.45 11.79 -3.67
CA ALA A 145 8.18 12.50 -4.93
C ALA A 145 9.28 13.52 -5.24
N GLU A 146 9.85 14.16 -4.22
CA GLU A 146 10.93 15.13 -4.32
C GLU A 146 12.21 14.52 -4.90
N ALA A 147 12.62 13.33 -4.42
CA ALA A 147 13.76 12.63 -5.00
C ALA A 147 13.47 12.16 -6.43
N LEU A 148 12.25 11.70 -6.72
CA LEU A 148 11.86 11.29 -8.07
C LEU A 148 11.91 12.46 -9.06
N VAL A 149 11.41 13.63 -8.68
CA VAL A 149 11.50 14.85 -9.50
C VAL A 149 12.96 15.27 -9.68
N SER A 150 13.74 15.27 -8.60
CA SER A 150 15.16 15.63 -8.66
C SER A 150 15.97 14.71 -9.59
N LEU A 151 15.69 13.40 -9.54
CA LEU A 151 16.33 12.41 -10.39
C LEU A 151 15.86 12.50 -11.84
N LYS A 152 14.56 12.71 -12.05
CA LYS A 152 13.99 12.97 -13.39
C LYS A 152 14.62 14.20 -14.03
N ASP A 153 14.71 15.30 -13.31
CA ASP A 153 15.32 16.54 -13.81
C ASP A 153 16.81 16.35 -14.11
N LEU A 154 17.53 15.58 -13.29
CA LEU A 154 18.92 15.23 -13.56
C LEU A 154 19.08 14.45 -14.87
N LEU A 155 18.25 13.42 -15.10
CA LEU A 155 18.30 12.62 -16.33
C LEU A 155 17.86 13.42 -17.56
N ASN A 156 16.87 14.30 -17.42
CA ASN A 156 16.46 15.22 -18.48
C ASN A 156 17.61 16.15 -18.93
N ARG A 157 18.50 16.56 -18.00
CA ARG A 157 19.71 17.35 -18.36
C ARG A 157 20.74 16.54 -19.14
N LEU A 158 20.66 15.22 -19.08
CA LEU A 158 21.49 14.27 -19.85
C LEU A 158 20.77 13.78 -21.12
N ASP A 159 19.62 14.40 -21.46
CA ASP A 159 18.76 14.01 -22.59
C ASP A 159 18.27 12.56 -22.51
N SER A 160 18.10 12.03 -21.29
CA SER A 160 17.57 10.69 -21.05
C SER A 160 16.16 10.72 -20.48
N GLU A 161 15.26 9.99 -21.14
CA GLU A 161 13.89 9.73 -20.67
C GLU A 161 13.73 8.33 -20.05
N SER A 162 14.84 7.59 -19.86
CA SER A 162 14.81 6.19 -19.40
C SER A 162 14.59 6.10 -17.88
N LEU A 163 13.34 6.29 -17.46
CA LEU A 163 12.90 6.25 -16.08
C LEU A 163 11.97 5.04 -15.88
N CYS A 164 12.35 4.15 -14.96
CA CYS A 164 11.59 2.95 -14.63
C CYS A 164 11.22 2.94 -13.14
N THR A 165 10.07 2.36 -12.82
CA THR A 165 9.66 2.01 -11.45
C THR A 165 9.80 0.50 -11.25
N GLU A 166 9.86 0.04 -9.99
CA GLU A 166 9.89 -1.40 -9.67
C GLU A 166 8.64 -2.14 -10.19
N GLU A 167 7.47 -1.51 -10.10
CA GLU A 167 6.21 -2.06 -10.57
C GLU A 167 5.88 -1.56 -11.99
N VAL A 168 5.41 -2.46 -12.84
CA VAL A 168 5.05 -2.16 -14.23
C VAL A 168 3.57 -1.82 -14.33
N PHE A 169 3.27 -0.63 -14.83
CA PHE A 169 1.93 -0.19 -15.19
C PHE A 169 1.74 -0.24 -16.72
N PRO A 170 0.57 -0.63 -17.25
CA PRO A 170 0.34 -0.63 -18.70
C PRO A 170 0.40 0.77 -19.30
N MET A 171 1.10 0.89 -20.41
CA MET A 171 1.12 2.13 -21.19
C MET A 171 0.19 2.09 -22.42
N ALA A 172 -0.63 1.04 -22.56
CA ALA A 172 -1.57 0.94 -23.68
C ALA A 172 -2.70 1.98 -23.54
N GLY A 173 -3.05 2.65 -24.65
CA GLY A 173 -4.10 3.67 -24.68
C GLY A 173 -3.63 4.98 -24.01
N ALA A 174 -4.39 5.45 -23.02
CA ALA A 174 -4.09 6.70 -22.30
C ALA A 174 -3.00 6.55 -21.21
N GLY A 175 -2.56 5.32 -20.90
CA GLY A 175 -1.47 5.04 -19.97
C GLY A 175 -1.52 5.90 -18.70
N THR A 176 -0.41 6.60 -18.41
CA THR A 176 -0.25 7.52 -17.28
C THR A 176 -0.66 8.97 -17.55
N ASP A 177 -1.11 9.30 -18.77
CA ASP A 177 -1.49 10.67 -19.12
C ASP A 177 -2.75 11.11 -18.35
N LEU A 178 -3.69 10.17 -18.17
CA LEU A 178 -4.90 10.38 -17.39
C LEU A 178 -4.73 9.80 -15.98
N ARG A 179 -4.71 10.69 -14.98
CA ARG A 179 -4.57 10.31 -13.56
C ARG A 179 -5.65 9.34 -13.07
N SER A 180 -6.83 9.37 -13.67
CA SER A 180 -7.94 8.48 -13.33
C SER A 180 -7.63 7.00 -13.57
N ASN A 181 -6.61 6.68 -14.38
CA ASN A 181 -6.28 5.31 -14.74
C ASN A 181 -5.52 4.55 -13.65
N TYR A 182 -4.93 5.25 -12.67
CA TYR A 182 -4.11 4.62 -11.63
C TYR A 182 -4.47 5.09 -10.21
N LEU A 183 -5.51 5.89 -10.05
CA LEU A 183 -6.01 6.34 -8.76
C LEU A 183 -7.25 5.57 -8.34
N LEU A 184 -7.41 5.31 -7.04
CA LEU A 184 -8.70 4.96 -6.45
C LEU A 184 -9.65 6.18 -6.51
N ASN A 185 -10.30 6.37 -7.66
CA ASN A 185 -11.08 7.58 -7.98
C ASN A 185 -12.21 7.86 -6.99
N SER A 186 -12.76 6.81 -6.39
CA SER A 186 -13.87 6.86 -5.45
C SER A 186 -13.49 7.21 -4.02
N ARG A 187 -12.19 7.38 -3.73
CA ARG A 187 -11.63 7.48 -2.36
C ARG A 187 -11.86 6.19 -1.55
N ILE A 188 -11.20 6.11 -0.40
CA ILE A 188 -11.35 4.98 0.54
C ILE A 188 -12.72 5.03 1.22
N THR A 189 -13.18 6.22 1.61
CA THR A 189 -14.52 6.41 2.23
C THR A 189 -15.67 6.13 1.30
N GLY A 190 -15.47 6.20 -0.02
CA GLY A 190 -16.51 5.90 -1.00
C GLY A 190 -17.05 4.47 -0.92
N ILE A 191 -16.31 3.53 -0.33
CA ILE A 191 -16.78 2.15 -0.11
C ILE A 191 -18.02 2.12 0.80
N GLU A 192 -18.11 3.05 1.74
CA GLU A 192 -19.24 3.08 2.68
C GLU A 192 -20.55 3.48 1.98
N GLU A 193 -20.47 4.14 0.82
CA GLU A 193 -21.64 4.49 -0.01
C GLU A 193 -21.97 3.43 -1.07
N CYS A 194 -21.19 2.34 -1.15
CA CYS A 194 -21.28 1.33 -2.20
C CYS A 194 -22.25 0.20 -1.81
N ASP A 195 -23.09 -0.20 -2.77
CA ASP A 195 -24.01 -1.33 -2.61
C ASP A 195 -23.41 -2.65 -3.16
N VAL A 196 -22.56 -2.57 -4.19
CA VAL A 196 -21.93 -3.71 -4.87
C VAL A 196 -20.46 -3.44 -5.19
N LEU A 197 -19.58 -4.28 -4.65
CA LEU A 197 -18.13 -4.24 -4.86
C LEU A 197 -17.66 -5.47 -5.62
N LEU A 198 -17.03 -5.26 -6.77
CA LEU A 198 -16.32 -6.28 -7.54
C LEU A 198 -14.81 -6.12 -7.36
N LEU A 199 -14.20 -7.10 -6.71
CA LEU A 199 -12.75 -7.25 -6.60
C LEU A 199 -12.25 -8.10 -7.77
N VAL A 200 -11.16 -7.70 -8.41
CA VAL A 200 -10.57 -8.45 -9.52
C VAL A 200 -9.06 -8.58 -9.34
N GLY A 201 -8.59 -9.83 -9.26
CA GLY A 201 -7.18 -10.19 -9.20
C GLY A 201 -6.45 -9.79 -7.91
N THR A 202 -7.13 -9.16 -6.96
CA THR A 202 -6.55 -8.53 -5.77
C THR A 202 -6.80 -9.31 -4.49
N ASN A 203 -5.83 -9.22 -3.58
CA ASN A 203 -6.02 -9.57 -2.19
C ASN A 203 -5.89 -8.32 -1.30
N PRO A 204 -6.98 -7.54 -1.13
CA PRO A 204 -6.92 -6.29 -0.38
C PRO A 204 -6.54 -6.50 1.08
N ARG A 205 -6.72 -7.71 1.62
CA ARG A 205 -6.32 -8.04 2.99
C ARG A 205 -4.82 -7.87 3.24
N TYR A 206 -3.97 -8.15 2.26
CA TYR A 206 -2.51 -8.06 2.42
C TYR A 206 -1.90 -6.88 1.65
N GLU A 207 -2.48 -6.51 0.52
CA GLU A 207 -2.03 -5.36 -0.28
C GLU A 207 -2.38 -4.03 0.41
N ALA A 208 -3.62 -3.90 0.90
CA ALA A 208 -4.14 -2.69 1.53
C ALA A 208 -5.03 -3.03 2.74
N PRO A 209 -4.46 -3.51 3.87
CA PRO A 209 -5.22 -4.07 4.98
C PRO A 209 -6.33 -3.17 5.53
N LEU A 210 -6.09 -1.85 5.56
CA LEU A 210 -7.10 -0.88 6.02
C LEU A 210 -8.22 -0.67 5.02
N PHE A 211 -7.93 -0.76 3.72
CA PHE A 211 -8.96 -0.78 2.70
C PHE A 211 -9.86 -2.02 2.88
N ASN A 212 -9.27 -3.19 3.15
CA ASN A 212 -10.03 -4.39 3.49
C ASN A 212 -10.87 -4.23 4.78
N ALA A 213 -10.35 -3.54 5.79
CA ALA A 213 -11.11 -3.21 7.00
C ALA A 213 -12.34 -2.34 6.69
N ARG A 214 -12.22 -1.37 5.77
CA ARG A 214 -13.34 -0.53 5.31
C ARG A 214 -14.37 -1.32 4.51
N ILE A 215 -13.92 -2.25 3.67
CA ILE A 215 -14.82 -3.20 2.98
C ILE A 215 -15.58 -4.03 4.03
N ARG A 216 -14.88 -4.60 5.01
CA ARG A 216 -15.49 -5.39 6.09
C ARG A 216 -16.50 -4.56 6.90
N LYS A 217 -16.16 -3.31 7.23
CA LYS A 217 -17.06 -2.36 7.94
C LYS A 217 -18.33 -2.13 7.12
N SER A 218 -18.19 -1.86 5.83
CA SER A 218 -19.33 -1.64 4.92
C SER A 218 -20.16 -2.93 4.74
N TRP A 219 -19.52 -4.09 4.67
CA TRP A 219 -20.19 -5.40 4.66
C TRP A 219 -21.00 -5.66 5.93
N LEU A 220 -20.48 -5.28 7.10
CA LEU A 220 -21.17 -5.44 8.40
C LEU A 220 -22.36 -4.49 8.57
N HIS A 221 -22.24 -3.24 8.11
CA HIS A 221 -23.20 -2.18 8.43
C HIS A 221 -24.15 -1.82 7.29
N ASN A 222 -23.72 -1.98 6.04
CA ASN A 222 -24.43 -1.48 4.86
C ASN A 222 -24.86 -2.62 3.92
N GLU A 223 -24.74 -3.88 4.35
CA GLU A 223 -25.10 -5.07 3.55
C GLU A 223 -24.39 -5.14 2.17
N LEU A 224 -23.18 -4.57 2.09
CA LEU A 224 -22.37 -4.52 0.86
C LEU A 224 -22.22 -5.92 0.25
N ARG A 225 -22.64 -6.08 -1.01
CA ARG A 225 -22.42 -7.31 -1.77
C ARG A 225 -21.03 -7.29 -2.38
N VAL A 226 -20.17 -8.21 -1.95
CA VAL A 226 -18.81 -8.33 -2.47
C VAL A 226 -18.71 -9.54 -3.40
N ALA A 227 -18.09 -9.36 -4.56
CA ALA A 227 -17.75 -10.42 -5.49
C ALA A 227 -16.25 -10.39 -5.83
N LEU A 228 -15.66 -11.55 -6.10
CA LEU A 228 -14.24 -11.70 -6.43
C LEU A 228 -14.07 -12.49 -7.73
N VAL A 229 -13.35 -11.90 -8.69
CA VAL A 229 -12.79 -12.59 -9.86
C VAL A 229 -11.30 -12.72 -9.64
N GLY A 230 -10.77 -13.92 -9.52
CA GLY A 230 -9.36 -14.15 -9.22
C GLY A 230 -9.19 -15.34 -8.29
N HIS A 231 -8.00 -15.48 -7.71
CA HIS A 231 -7.73 -16.61 -6.81
C HIS A 231 -8.62 -16.55 -5.57
N GLN A 232 -9.10 -17.70 -5.11
CA GLN A 232 -9.91 -17.78 -3.90
C GLN A 232 -9.05 -17.51 -2.66
N VAL A 233 -9.33 -16.40 -1.95
CA VAL A 233 -8.57 -15.95 -0.77
C VAL A 233 -9.46 -15.73 0.44
N ASP A 234 -8.90 -15.78 1.65
CA ASP A 234 -9.63 -15.47 2.88
C ASP A 234 -9.61 -13.94 3.13
N LEU A 235 -10.74 -13.28 2.88
CA LEU A 235 -10.91 -11.83 3.08
C LEU A 235 -11.51 -11.46 4.45
N THR A 236 -11.78 -12.44 5.31
CA THR A 236 -12.47 -12.31 6.61
C THR A 236 -13.98 -12.08 6.56
N TYR A 237 -14.57 -11.78 5.41
CA TYR A 237 -16.03 -11.64 5.19
C TYR A 237 -16.47 -12.54 4.02
N THR A 238 -17.79 -12.75 3.89
CA THR A 238 -18.33 -13.57 2.81
C THR A 238 -18.37 -12.78 1.49
N TYR A 239 -18.02 -13.44 0.38
CA TYR A 239 -18.09 -12.87 -0.95
C TYR A 239 -18.53 -13.92 -1.98
N GLU A 240 -19.06 -13.46 -3.11
CA GLU A 240 -19.41 -14.29 -4.26
C GLU A 240 -18.16 -14.50 -5.14
N HIS A 241 -17.63 -15.72 -5.19
CA HIS A 241 -16.51 -16.04 -6.08
C HIS A 241 -17.03 -16.32 -7.49
N LEU A 242 -16.66 -15.47 -8.46
CA LEU A 242 -17.16 -15.55 -9.84
C LEU A 242 -16.25 -16.39 -10.75
N GLY A 243 -15.08 -16.81 -10.26
CA GLY A 243 -14.10 -17.62 -10.97
C GLY A 243 -12.72 -16.96 -11.06
N GLU A 244 -11.71 -17.74 -11.47
CA GLU A 244 -10.31 -17.30 -11.47
C GLU A 244 -9.81 -16.79 -12.84
N LYS A 245 -10.54 -17.09 -13.93
CA LYS A 245 -10.07 -16.82 -15.30
C LYS A 245 -10.49 -15.44 -15.79
N SER A 246 -9.63 -14.83 -16.61
CA SER A 246 -9.94 -13.55 -17.29
C SER A 246 -11.11 -13.64 -18.28
N SER A 247 -11.55 -14.84 -18.67
CA SER A 247 -12.78 -15.02 -19.47
C SER A 247 -14.02 -14.51 -18.76
N VAL A 248 -14.08 -14.61 -17.43
CA VAL A 248 -15.20 -14.13 -16.61
C VAL A 248 -15.37 -12.62 -16.78
N LEU A 249 -14.30 -11.86 -16.93
CA LEU A 249 -14.36 -10.41 -17.20
C LEU A 249 -15.01 -10.11 -18.55
N LYS A 250 -14.75 -10.94 -19.57
CA LYS A 250 -15.41 -10.80 -20.89
C LYS A 250 -16.90 -11.14 -20.80
N GLU A 251 -17.27 -12.16 -20.04
CA GLU A 251 -18.66 -12.53 -19.82
C GLU A 251 -19.43 -11.46 -19.04
N LEU A 252 -18.79 -10.86 -18.03
CA LEU A 252 -19.34 -9.73 -17.28
C LEU A 252 -19.55 -8.51 -18.19
N ALA A 253 -18.56 -8.17 -19.02
CA ALA A 253 -18.62 -7.05 -19.96
C ALA A 253 -19.69 -7.25 -21.06
N ASN A 254 -19.90 -8.49 -21.50
CA ASN A 254 -20.92 -8.84 -22.49
C ASN A 254 -22.33 -9.03 -21.88
N GLY A 255 -22.46 -8.94 -20.55
CA GLY A 255 -23.73 -9.14 -19.85
C GLY A 255 -24.22 -10.60 -19.79
N THR A 256 -23.39 -11.57 -20.17
CA THR A 256 -23.77 -12.99 -20.21
C THR A 256 -23.64 -13.69 -18.86
N HIS A 257 -22.82 -13.16 -17.96
CA HIS A 257 -22.62 -13.74 -16.64
C HIS A 257 -23.82 -13.45 -15.72
N PRO A 258 -24.28 -14.39 -14.87
CA PRO A 258 -25.43 -14.16 -13.98
C PRO A 258 -25.26 -12.93 -13.05
N PHE A 259 -24.04 -12.65 -12.63
CA PHE A 259 -23.71 -11.48 -11.81
C PHE A 259 -23.94 -10.14 -12.54
N SER A 260 -23.94 -10.11 -13.88
CA SER A 260 -24.28 -8.89 -14.65
C SER A 260 -25.72 -8.43 -14.42
N GLN A 261 -26.63 -9.36 -14.10
CA GLN A 261 -28.01 -9.01 -13.76
C GLN A 261 -28.08 -8.30 -12.42
N VAL A 262 -27.21 -8.64 -11.46
CA VAL A 262 -27.10 -7.96 -10.17
C VAL A 262 -26.67 -6.51 -10.38
N THR A 263 -25.73 -6.27 -11.30
CA THR A 263 -25.29 -4.91 -11.66
C THR A 263 -26.36 -4.12 -12.42
N ASP A 264 -27.21 -4.79 -13.21
CA ASP A 264 -28.24 -4.13 -14.05
C ASP A 264 -29.59 -3.90 -13.34
N THR A 265 -30.02 -4.80 -12.45
CA THR A 265 -31.33 -4.74 -11.78
C THR A 265 -31.41 -3.71 -10.65
N GLN A 266 -30.29 -3.21 -10.15
CA GLN A 266 -30.24 -2.20 -9.10
C GLN A 266 -30.30 -0.77 -9.65
N THR A 267 -31.29 -0.47 -10.50
CA THR A 267 -31.48 0.80 -11.20
C THR A 267 -31.81 2.01 -10.31
N SER A 268 -31.90 1.86 -8.98
CA SER A 268 -32.10 2.99 -8.05
C SER A 268 -30.99 3.20 -7.02
N TRP A 269 -29.88 2.46 -7.10
CA TRP A 269 -28.87 2.41 -6.04
C TRP A 269 -27.49 2.86 -6.52
N LYS A 270 -26.71 3.42 -5.59
CA LYS A 270 -25.54 4.23 -5.90
C LYS A 270 -24.32 3.31 -6.04
N ARG A 271 -23.87 3.18 -7.29
CA ARG A 271 -22.45 3.12 -7.69
C ARG A 271 -21.76 1.75 -7.54
N PHE A 272 -21.42 1.17 -8.69
CA PHE A 272 -20.58 -0.02 -8.86
C PHE A 272 -19.11 0.30 -8.60
N PHE A 273 -18.44 -0.49 -7.78
CA PHE A 273 -17.00 -0.36 -7.53
C PHE A 273 -16.24 -1.55 -8.11
N LEU A 274 -15.33 -1.27 -9.03
CA LEU A 274 -14.38 -2.24 -9.56
C LEU A 274 -13.02 -1.94 -8.95
N PHE A 275 -12.50 -2.84 -8.10
CA PHE A 275 -11.17 -2.71 -7.53
C PHE A 275 -10.25 -3.76 -8.16
N LEU A 276 -9.17 -3.30 -8.77
CA LEU A 276 -8.16 -4.14 -9.38
C LEU A 276 -6.80 -3.76 -8.80
N LEU A 277 -6.07 -4.77 -8.35
CA LEU A 277 -4.62 -4.75 -8.15
C LEU A 277 -4.22 -6.22 -8.29
N SER A 278 -3.43 -6.57 -9.30
CA SER A 278 -2.86 -7.92 -9.33
C SER A 278 -1.41 -7.88 -9.76
N ASP A 279 -0.60 -8.56 -8.97
CA ASP A 279 0.86 -8.68 -9.00
C ASP A 279 1.48 -9.27 -10.29
N THR A 280 0.79 -9.33 -11.42
CA THR A 280 1.41 -9.93 -12.62
C THR A 280 0.87 -9.53 -13.99
N ASN A 281 -0.28 -8.86 -14.13
CA ASN A 281 -0.73 -8.30 -15.41
C ASN A 281 -2.02 -7.51 -15.15
N VAL A 282 -1.85 -6.20 -14.97
CA VAL A 282 -2.71 -5.13 -15.47
C VAL A 282 -4.21 -5.45 -15.63
N PHE A 283 -5.04 -4.78 -14.83
CA PHE A 283 -6.03 -3.79 -15.28
C PHE A 283 -6.27 -2.84 -14.11
N LEU A 284 -6.43 -1.53 -14.32
CA LEU A 284 -7.02 -0.64 -13.32
C LEU A 284 -8.03 0.19 -14.11
N ILE A 285 -9.28 -0.28 -14.14
CA ILE A 285 -10.39 0.45 -14.75
C ILE A 285 -11.41 0.69 -13.66
N PHE A 286 -11.43 1.90 -13.11
CA PHE A 286 -12.52 2.35 -12.27
C PHE A 286 -13.62 2.88 -13.16
N LEU A 287 -14.53 2.00 -13.59
CA LEU A 287 -15.76 2.42 -14.25
C LEU A 287 -16.76 2.87 -13.19
N PHE A 288 -16.66 4.14 -12.81
CA PHE A 288 -17.85 4.85 -12.39
C PHE A 288 -18.71 5.02 -13.66
N ILE A 289 -19.77 4.21 -13.80
CA ILE A 289 -20.80 4.47 -14.80
C ILE A 289 -21.94 5.19 -14.06
N PRO A 290 -21.93 6.53 -13.96
CA PRO A 290 -23.17 7.21 -13.74
C PRO A 290 -23.94 7.07 -15.06
N ARG A 291 -24.97 6.23 -15.10
CA ARG A 291 -26.00 6.46 -16.11
C ARG A 291 -26.63 7.81 -15.76
N LEU A 292 -26.40 8.80 -16.62
CA LEU A 292 -27.20 10.03 -16.71
C LEU A 292 -28.67 9.67 -16.94
#